data_AF-A0A954BB48-F1
#
_entry.id   AF-A0A954BB48-F1
#
_cell.length_a   1.000
_cell.length_b   1.000
_cell.length_c   1.000
_cell.angle_alpha   90.00
_cell.angle_beta   90.00
_cell.angle_gamma   90.00
#
_symmetry.space_group_name_H-M   'P 1'
#
loop_
_entity.id
_entity.type
_entity.pdbx_description
1 polymer ?
#
loop_
_entity_poly.entity_id
_entity_poly.type
_entity_poly.pdbx_seq_one_letter_code
_entity_poly.pdbx_strand_id
1 'polypeptide(L)'
;PPRRTPRGIIGLDFLREYAVHFNSATRTMTLYPHGGIPKSELKGLIKVKLTPDDFGATSGALFKAEGLVNRKPVKFIIDLGSASTLINYIAGEAIFSTVQTTNIGQGFTTGSHLKDVFDDRTHARTALLNRIQLGRAIWRNHGAWIYNAPVFDDLGVQGLAYGLAGVDLFADRDFALDFGENALYVSRRPRGN
;
A
#
# COMPACT_ATOMS: atom_id res chain seq x y z
N PRO A 1 19.39 -13.43 -10.04
CA PRO A 1 18.90 -14.24 -8.91
C PRO A 1 17.41 -13.97 -8.63
N PRO A 2 16.55 -14.99 -8.43
CA PRO A 2 15.17 -14.77 -8.03
C PRO A 2 15.14 -14.07 -6.67
N ARG A 3 14.37 -12.98 -6.55
CA ARG A 3 14.18 -12.26 -5.28
C ARG A 3 13.51 -13.23 -4.30
N ARG A 4 14.13 -13.46 -3.15
CA ARG A 4 13.51 -14.19 -2.03
C ARG A 4 12.35 -13.33 -1.51
N THR A 5 11.13 -13.62 -1.93
CA THR A 5 9.93 -13.03 -1.32
C THR A 5 9.82 -13.56 0.12
N PRO A 6 9.50 -12.70 1.10
CA PRO A 6 9.20 -13.15 2.45
C PRO A 6 8.10 -14.22 2.41
N ARG A 7 8.33 -15.35 3.08
CA ARG A 7 7.33 -16.41 3.26
C ARG A 7 6.69 -16.20 4.63
N GLY A 8 5.52 -15.57 4.64
CA GLY A 8 4.72 -15.33 5.84
C GLY A 8 3.84 -14.09 5.67
N ILE A 9 2.52 -14.27 5.77
CA ILE A 9 1.58 -13.15 5.88
C ILE A 9 1.35 -12.94 7.37
N ILE A 10 1.67 -11.74 7.86
CA ILE A 10 1.31 -11.35 9.23
C ILE A 10 -0.11 -10.80 9.15
N GLY A 11 -1.05 -11.51 9.77
CA GLY A 11 -2.46 -11.14 9.78
C GLY A 11 -2.73 -9.86 10.57
N LEU A 12 -3.85 -9.20 10.25
CA LEU A 12 -4.32 -8.02 10.96
C LEU A 12 -4.68 -8.32 12.43
N ASP A 13 -5.09 -9.55 12.73
CA ASP A 13 -5.32 -10.04 14.09
C ASP A 13 -4.06 -9.93 14.96
N PHE A 14 -2.90 -10.31 14.42
CA PHE A 14 -1.62 -10.12 15.10
C PHE A 14 -1.25 -8.63 15.23
N LEU A 15 -1.42 -7.86 14.14
CA LEU A 15 -1.08 -6.44 14.12
C LEU A 15 -2.03 -5.57 14.97
N ARG A 16 -3.16 -6.12 15.43
CA ARG A 16 -4.09 -5.49 16.38
C ARG A 16 -3.63 -5.57 17.84
N GLU A 17 -2.56 -6.32 18.12
CA GLU A 17 -1.92 -6.36 19.44
C GLU A 17 -0.54 -5.68 19.45
N TYR A 18 0.05 -5.44 18.28
CA TYR A 18 1.40 -4.89 18.13
C TYR A 18 1.47 -3.74 17.15
N ALA A 19 2.32 -2.77 17.49
CA ALA A 19 2.84 -1.80 16.55
C ALA A 19 4.11 -2.36 15.88
N VAL A 20 4.27 -2.09 14.58
CA VAL A 20 5.41 -2.55 13.79
C VAL A 20 6.28 -1.35 13.44
N HIS A 21 7.60 -1.48 13.57
CA HIS A 21 8.57 -0.54 13.01
C HIS A 21 9.52 -1.28 12.08
N PHE A 22 9.66 -0.80 10.85
CA PHE A 22 10.60 -1.32 9.87
C PHE A 22 11.71 -0.29 9.61
N ASN A 23 12.95 -0.72 9.80
CA ASN A 23 14.14 0.03 9.44
C ASN A 23 14.67 -0.47 8.10
N SER A 24 14.61 0.38 7.09
CA SER A 24 15.00 0.05 5.71
C SER A 24 16.50 -0.19 5.55
N ALA A 25 17.33 0.50 6.33
CA ALA A 25 18.79 0.41 6.25
C ALA A 25 19.31 -0.94 6.77
N THR A 26 18.78 -1.39 7.90
CA THR A 26 19.14 -2.69 8.49
C THR A 26 18.23 -3.83 8.02
N ARG A 27 17.14 -3.52 7.32
CA ARG A 27 16.07 -4.45 6.91
C ARG A 27 15.51 -5.24 8.10
N THR A 28 15.38 -4.57 9.25
CA THR A 28 14.87 -5.17 10.47
C THR A 28 13.47 -4.69 10.76
N MET A 29 12.62 -5.61 11.18
CA MET A 29 11.29 -5.32 11.71
C MET A 29 11.30 -5.52 13.22
N THR A 30 10.90 -4.51 13.96
CA THR A 30 10.75 -4.54 15.42
C THR A 30 9.28 -4.43 15.76
N LEU A 31 8.85 -5.25 16.73
CA LEU A 31 7.49 -5.23 17.27
C LEU A 31 7.49 -4.52 18.62
N TYR A 32 6.50 -3.67 18.81
CA TYR A 32 6.23 -2.98 20.06
C TYR A 32 4.79 -3.26 20.49
N PRO A 33 4.45 -3.15 21.79
CA PRO A 33 3.06 -3.02 22.20
C PRO A 33 2.42 -1.79 21.52
N HIS A 34 1.09 -1.78 21.38
CA HIS A 34 0.37 -0.59 20.90
C HIS A 34 0.70 0.68 21.68
N GLY A 35 0.90 1.79 20.96
CA GLY A 35 1.35 3.06 21.53
C GLY A 35 2.75 3.01 22.13
N GLY A 36 3.46 1.89 21.98
CA GLY A 36 4.74 1.61 22.62
C GLY A 36 5.95 1.92 21.74
N ILE A 37 5.77 2.44 20.52
CA ILE A 37 6.91 2.80 19.67
C ILE A 37 7.65 3.98 20.29
N PRO A 38 8.96 3.86 20.62
CA PRO A 38 9.71 4.95 21.20
C PRO A 38 9.73 6.18 20.28
N LYS A 39 9.58 7.38 20.85
CA LYS A 39 9.63 8.64 20.08
C LYS A 39 10.93 8.82 19.29
N SER A 40 12.02 8.22 19.75
CA SER A 40 13.31 8.19 19.05
C SER A 40 13.22 7.47 17.70
N GLU A 41 12.47 6.37 17.63
CA GLU A 41 12.25 5.59 16.41
C GLU A 41 11.34 6.33 15.42
N LEU A 42 10.37 7.09 15.94
CA LEU A 42 9.45 7.90 15.12
C LEU A 42 10.09 9.22 14.63
N LYS A 43 11.30 9.56 15.09
CA LYS A 43 11.93 10.85 14.78
C LYS A 43 12.20 10.98 13.28
N GLY A 44 11.61 12.01 12.68
CA GLY A 44 11.77 12.31 11.26
C GLY A 44 10.80 11.56 10.34
N LEU A 45 9.98 10.66 10.89
CA LEU A 45 8.87 10.05 10.17
C LEU A 45 7.67 11.00 10.13
N ILE A 46 6.90 10.93 9.04
CA ILE A 46 5.64 11.66 8.87
C ILE A 46 4.52 10.76 9.34
N LYS A 47 3.70 11.26 10.26
CA LYS A 47 2.42 10.63 10.61
C LYS A 47 1.39 10.81 9.49
N VAL A 48 0.84 9.71 9.03
CA VAL A 48 -0.31 9.55 8.14
C VAL A 48 -1.44 9.01 9.01
N LYS A 49 -2.55 9.74 9.07
CA LYS A 49 -3.74 9.27 9.79
C LYS A 49 -4.35 8.11 9.03
N LEU A 50 -4.62 7.03 9.75
CA LEU A 50 -5.46 5.93 9.29
C LEU A 50 -6.86 6.13 9.83
N THR A 51 -7.83 5.67 9.06
CA THR A 51 -9.24 5.63 9.46
C THR A 51 -9.70 4.19 9.34
N PRO A 52 -10.17 3.56 10.43
CA PRO A 52 -10.77 2.24 10.34
C PRO A 52 -12.10 2.35 9.59
N ASP A 53 -12.38 1.34 8.76
CA ASP A 53 -13.66 1.16 8.09
C ASP A 53 -13.97 -0.33 8.07
N ASP A 54 -15.16 -0.69 8.53
CA ASP A 54 -15.64 -2.06 8.52
C ASP A 54 -16.19 -2.46 7.15
N PHE A 55 -16.48 -1.51 6.26
CA PHE A 55 -17.12 -1.76 4.97
C PHE A 55 -18.39 -2.63 5.08
N GLY A 56 -19.09 -2.56 6.23
CA GLY A 56 -20.23 -3.43 6.53
C GLY A 56 -19.86 -4.91 6.73
N ALA A 57 -18.57 -5.25 6.83
CA ALA A 57 -18.08 -6.62 7.03
C ALA A 57 -18.13 -7.04 8.51
N THR A 58 -18.48 -8.30 8.75
CA THR A 58 -18.51 -8.91 10.09
C THR A 58 -17.13 -9.32 10.61
N SER A 59 -16.11 -9.37 9.74
CA SER A 59 -14.75 -9.84 10.04
C SER A 59 -13.80 -8.76 10.56
N GLY A 60 -14.29 -7.53 10.75
CA GLY A 60 -13.58 -6.43 11.41
C GLY A 60 -12.93 -5.42 10.46
N ALA A 61 -12.53 -4.27 11.03
CA ALA A 61 -12.15 -3.10 10.25
C ALA A 61 -10.82 -3.25 9.50
N LEU A 62 -10.80 -2.71 8.28
CA LEU A 62 -9.60 -2.40 7.51
C LEU A 62 -9.21 -0.94 7.74
N PHE A 63 -7.93 -0.64 7.58
CA PHE A 63 -7.41 0.71 7.81
C PHE A 63 -7.11 1.41 6.51
N LYS A 64 -7.67 2.62 6.37
CA LYS A 64 -7.54 3.44 5.18
C LYS A 64 -6.69 4.67 5.44
N ALA A 65 -5.86 5.03 4.47
CA ALA A 65 -5.24 6.34 4.37
C ALA A 65 -5.90 7.15 3.26
N GLU A 66 -6.17 8.42 3.53
CA GLU A 66 -6.48 9.37 2.47
C GLU A 66 -5.20 9.75 1.72
N GLY A 67 -5.28 9.75 0.40
CA GLY A 67 -4.13 10.04 -0.44
C GLY A 67 -4.49 10.71 -1.74
N LEU A 68 -3.45 11.01 -2.51
CA LEU A 68 -3.56 11.54 -3.87
C LEU A 68 -2.71 10.70 -4.81
N VAL A 69 -3.26 10.37 -5.98
CA VAL A 69 -2.48 9.87 -7.13
C VAL A 69 -2.56 10.90 -8.23
N ASN A 70 -1.41 11.41 -8.67
CA ASN A 70 -1.32 12.49 -9.67
C ASN A 70 -2.26 13.67 -9.35
N ARG A 71 -2.36 14.03 -8.05
CA ARG A 71 -3.24 15.08 -7.49
C ARG A 71 -4.75 14.75 -7.49
N LYS A 72 -5.15 13.55 -7.89
CA LYS A 72 -6.53 13.07 -7.79
C LYS A 72 -6.73 12.33 -6.45
N PRO A 73 -7.81 12.62 -5.70
CA PRO A 73 -8.12 11.91 -4.46
C PRO A 73 -8.27 10.40 -4.69
N VAL A 74 -7.61 9.61 -3.85
CA VAL A 74 -7.71 8.14 -3.82
C VAL A 74 -7.66 7.70 -2.35
N LYS A 75 -8.53 6.77 -1.97
CA LYS A 75 -8.46 6.11 -0.68
C LYS A 75 -7.59 4.86 -0.79
N PHE A 76 -6.61 4.71 0.09
CA PHE A 76 -5.72 3.56 0.10
C PHE A 76 -6.01 2.67 1.29
N ILE A 77 -6.25 1.39 1.06
CA ILE A 77 -6.21 0.37 2.10
C ILE A 77 -4.74 0.00 2.28
N ILE A 78 -4.27 -0.03 3.53
CA ILE A 78 -2.89 -0.44 3.83
C ILE A 78 -2.82 -1.96 3.82
N ASP A 79 -2.05 -2.53 2.90
CA ASP A 79 -1.91 -3.98 2.74
C ASP A 79 -0.43 -4.37 2.67
N LEU A 80 0.13 -4.74 3.83
CA LEU A 80 1.50 -5.24 3.92
C LEU A 80 1.65 -6.69 3.42
N GLY A 81 0.54 -7.39 3.16
CA GLY A 81 0.51 -8.73 2.57
C GLY A 81 0.65 -8.70 1.04
N SER A 82 0.32 -7.58 0.40
CA SER A 82 0.52 -7.40 -1.03
C SER A 82 1.95 -6.96 -1.37
N ALA A 83 2.54 -7.65 -2.34
CA ALA A 83 3.85 -7.31 -2.88
C ALA A 83 3.87 -6.02 -3.74
N SER A 84 2.71 -5.56 -4.21
CA SER A 84 2.62 -4.47 -5.17
C SER A 84 1.43 -3.55 -4.91
N THR A 85 1.63 -2.28 -5.19
CA THR A 85 0.59 -1.26 -5.10
C THR A 85 -0.36 -1.38 -6.28
N LEU A 86 -1.65 -1.25 -5.98
CA LEU A 86 -2.73 -1.49 -6.92
C LEU A 86 -3.75 -0.37 -6.80
N ILE A 87 -4.33 0.05 -7.93
CA ILE A 87 -5.44 1.00 -7.99
C ILE A 87 -6.55 0.43 -8.87
N ASN A 88 -7.79 0.76 -8.58
CA ASN A 88 -8.93 0.32 -9.40
C ASN A 88 -9.05 1.15 -10.70
N TYR A 89 -9.91 0.71 -11.62
CA TYR A 89 -10.08 1.43 -12.90
C TYR A 89 -10.61 2.85 -12.70
N ILE A 90 -11.49 3.10 -11.71
CA ILE A 90 -11.98 4.45 -11.41
C ILE A 90 -10.84 5.41 -11.06
N ALA A 91 -9.91 4.97 -10.20
CA ALA A 91 -8.70 5.73 -9.91
C ALA A 91 -7.83 5.88 -11.17
N GLY A 92 -7.63 4.79 -11.93
CA GLY A 92 -6.87 4.80 -13.18
C GLY A 92 -7.38 5.81 -14.21
N GLU A 93 -8.66 5.79 -14.54
CA GLU A 93 -9.29 6.69 -15.51
C GLU A 93 -9.16 8.17 -15.10
N ALA A 94 -9.38 8.46 -13.81
CA ALA A 94 -9.21 9.81 -13.28
C ALA A 94 -7.79 10.34 -13.48
N ILE A 95 -6.79 9.44 -13.49
CA ILE A 95 -5.38 9.76 -13.70
C ILE A 95 -5.04 9.86 -15.19
N PHE A 96 -5.51 8.91 -16.02
CA PHE A 96 -5.16 8.81 -17.44
C PHE A 96 -5.72 9.91 -18.32
N SER A 97 -6.71 10.67 -17.85
CA SER A 97 -7.10 11.94 -18.48
C SER A 97 -5.93 12.95 -18.63
N THR A 98 -4.80 12.71 -17.95
CA THR A 98 -3.62 13.60 -17.93
C THR A 98 -2.26 12.92 -18.12
N VAL A 99 -2.19 11.62 -18.43
CA VAL A 99 -0.91 10.86 -18.47
C VAL A 99 -0.76 10.08 -19.78
N GLN A 100 0.43 10.16 -20.40
CA GLN A 100 0.82 9.26 -21.49
C GLN A 100 0.89 7.81 -20.98
N THR A 101 -0.06 6.98 -21.42
CA THR A 101 0.00 5.54 -21.25
C THR A 101 1.17 5.00 -22.07
N THR A 102 2.24 4.58 -21.40
CA THR A 102 3.20 3.68 -22.05
C THR A 102 2.63 2.28 -21.90
N ASN A 103 2.32 1.63 -23.03
CA ASN A 103 2.12 0.18 -23.09
C ASN A 103 3.48 -0.48 -22.80
N ILE A 104 3.93 -0.43 -21.55
CA ILE A 104 5.07 -1.22 -21.09
C ILE A 104 4.50 -2.64 -21.00
N GLY A 105 4.94 -3.50 -21.91
CA GLY A 105 4.34 -4.80 -22.19
C GLY A 105 4.19 -5.75 -21.00
N GLN A 106 3.44 -6.83 -21.27
CA GLN A 106 3.16 -8.01 -20.45
C GLN A 106 3.93 -8.08 -19.11
N GLY A 107 3.19 -7.88 -18.02
CA GLY A 107 3.73 -7.81 -16.67
C GLY A 107 4.53 -9.04 -16.24
N PHE A 108 5.70 -8.80 -15.66
CA PHE A 108 6.48 -9.80 -14.96
C PHE A 108 5.82 -10.13 -13.61
N THR A 109 5.32 -11.35 -13.48
CA THR A 109 4.72 -11.89 -12.26
C THR A 109 5.79 -12.25 -11.23
N THR A 110 5.82 -11.58 -10.08
CA THR A 110 6.52 -12.05 -8.88
C THR A 110 5.51 -12.63 -7.88
N GLY A 111 5.63 -13.93 -7.59
CA GLY A 111 4.95 -14.57 -6.46
C GLY A 111 3.78 -15.45 -6.86
N SER A 112 3.96 -16.75 -6.69
CA SER A 112 3.11 -17.88 -7.09
C SER A 112 1.68 -17.93 -6.52
N HIS A 113 1.23 -16.92 -5.76
CA HIS A 113 -0.17 -16.77 -5.32
C HIS A 113 -0.95 -15.75 -6.15
N LEU A 114 -0.28 -14.83 -6.86
CA LEU A 114 -0.95 -13.99 -7.86
C LEU A 114 -1.21 -14.77 -9.17
N LYS A 115 -0.78 -16.03 -9.31
CA LYS A 115 -1.05 -16.78 -10.53
C LYS A 115 -2.48 -17.34 -10.58
N ASP A 116 -3.08 -17.65 -9.44
CA ASP A 116 -4.46 -18.17 -9.36
C ASP A 116 -5.53 -17.06 -9.38
N VAL A 117 -5.22 -15.83 -8.92
CA VAL A 117 -6.17 -14.70 -8.97
C VAL A 117 -6.10 -13.94 -10.31
N PHE A 118 -5.01 -14.11 -11.07
CA PHE A 118 -4.76 -13.38 -12.33
C PHE A 118 -4.84 -14.27 -13.58
N ASP A 119 -5.60 -15.36 -13.52
CA ASP A 119 -5.93 -16.12 -14.74
C ASP A 119 -6.76 -15.27 -15.73
N ASP A 120 -7.36 -14.16 -15.26
CA ASP A 120 -7.95 -13.10 -16.08
C ASP A 120 -6.90 -12.05 -16.55
N ARG A 121 -5.90 -12.53 -17.30
CA ARG A 121 -4.87 -11.69 -17.96
C ARG A 121 -5.41 -10.66 -18.95
N THR A 122 -6.72 -10.61 -19.16
CA THR A 122 -7.38 -9.79 -20.17
C THR A 122 -7.56 -8.32 -19.77
N HIS A 123 -7.37 -7.93 -18.49
CA HIS A 123 -7.73 -6.55 -18.08
C HIS A 123 -6.72 -5.79 -17.20
N ALA A 124 -5.80 -6.45 -16.48
CA ALA A 124 -4.83 -5.73 -15.63
C ALA A 124 -3.82 -4.92 -16.47
N ARG A 125 -3.66 -3.63 -16.15
CA ARG A 125 -2.68 -2.73 -16.77
C ARG A 125 -1.62 -2.34 -15.74
N THR A 126 -0.42 -1.99 -16.21
CA THR A 126 0.59 -1.36 -15.36
C THR A 126 0.73 0.11 -15.73
N ALA A 127 0.96 0.97 -14.75
CA ALA A 127 1.29 2.38 -14.99
C ALA A 127 2.41 2.86 -14.10
N LEU A 128 3.22 3.76 -14.64
CA LEU A 128 4.15 4.56 -13.86
C LEU A 128 3.42 5.82 -13.36
N LEU A 129 3.15 5.87 -12.06
CA LEU A 129 2.48 6.99 -11.43
C LEU A 129 3.51 8.08 -11.11
N ASN A 130 3.34 9.27 -11.69
CA ASN A 130 4.21 10.42 -11.45
C ASN A 130 4.30 10.77 -9.96
N ARG A 131 3.19 10.62 -9.23
CA ARG A 131 3.11 10.97 -7.82
C ARG A 131 2.04 10.18 -7.08
N ILE A 132 2.43 9.50 -6.00
CA ILE A 132 1.53 9.01 -4.95
C ILE A 132 1.81 9.84 -3.68
N GLN A 133 0.77 10.25 -2.98
CA GLN A 133 0.89 10.96 -1.71
C GLN A 133 -0.04 10.34 -0.68
N LEU A 134 0.48 10.04 0.51
CA LEU A 134 -0.29 9.66 1.70
C LEU A 134 0.08 10.64 2.82
N GLY A 135 -0.89 11.42 3.31
CA GLY A 135 -0.59 12.55 4.21
C GLY A 135 0.45 13.50 3.59
N ARG A 136 1.63 13.66 4.21
CA ARG A 136 2.75 14.45 3.64
C ARG A 136 3.85 13.59 3.01
N ALA A 137 3.75 12.27 3.08
CA ALA A 137 4.69 11.35 2.43
C ALA A 137 4.39 11.32 0.93
N ILE A 138 5.44 11.41 0.10
CA ILE A 138 5.31 11.49 -1.35
C ILE A 138 6.25 10.48 -2.00
N TRP A 139 5.72 9.68 -2.91
CA TRP A 139 6.43 8.80 -3.83
C TRP A 139 6.32 9.36 -5.22
N ARG A 140 7.40 9.30 -6.00
CA ARG A 140 7.46 9.78 -7.37
C ARG A 140 7.88 8.64 -8.27
N ASN A 141 7.36 8.61 -9.49
CA ASN A 141 7.68 7.61 -10.50
C ASN A 141 7.52 6.18 -9.94
N HIS A 142 6.37 5.89 -9.32
CA HIS A 142 6.09 4.61 -8.68
C HIS A 142 5.27 3.72 -9.62
N GLY A 143 5.68 2.47 -9.81
CA GLY A 143 4.90 1.51 -10.59
C GLY A 143 3.69 1.02 -9.81
N ALA A 144 2.52 1.01 -10.44
CA ALA A 144 1.31 0.43 -9.86
C ALA A 144 0.54 -0.40 -10.88
N TRP A 145 -0.20 -1.36 -10.38
CA TRP A 145 -1.17 -2.12 -11.16
C TRP A 145 -2.50 -1.37 -11.18
N ILE A 146 -3.15 -1.35 -12.34
CA ILE A 146 -4.51 -0.89 -12.51
C ILE A 146 -5.36 -2.11 -12.79
N TYR A 147 -6.18 -2.46 -11.81
CA TYR A 147 -6.97 -3.68 -11.79
C TYR A 147 -8.11 -3.52 -10.79
N ASN A 148 -9.30 -3.97 -11.15
CA ASN A 148 -10.38 -4.12 -10.17
C ASN A 148 -10.19 -5.46 -9.47
N ALA A 149 -9.41 -5.45 -8.38
CA ALA A 149 -9.24 -6.63 -7.55
C ALA A 149 -10.59 -7.04 -6.92
N PRO A 150 -10.90 -8.35 -6.81
CA PRO A 150 -12.15 -8.82 -6.20
C PRO A 150 -12.43 -8.24 -4.81
N VAL A 151 -11.38 -7.93 -4.04
CA VAL A 151 -11.52 -7.25 -2.75
C VAL A 151 -12.26 -5.92 -2.84
N PHE A 152 -12.15 -5.17 -3.94
CA PHE A 152 -12.92 -3.93 -4.09
C PHE A 152 -14.41 -4.21 -4.28
N ASP A 153 -14.75 -5.36 -4.85
CA ASP A 153 -16.13 -5.79 -4.99
C ASP A 153 -16.71 -6.20 -3.65
N ASP A 154 -15.97 -7.01 -2.90
CA ASP A 154 -16.33 -7.46 -1.55
C ASP A 154 -16.52 -6.29 -0.57
N LEU A 155 -15.76 -5.21 -0.75
CA LEU A 155 -15.85 -4.00 0.07
C LEU A 155 -16.92 -3.00 -0.40
N GLY A 156 -17.59 -3.26 -1.54
CA GLY A 156 -18.63 -2.37 -2.07
C GLY A 156 -18.12 -0.99 -2.52
N VAL A 157 -16.87 -0.89 -2.98
CA VAL A 157 -16.22 0.39 -3.36
C VAL A 157 -15.99 0.56 -4.86
N GLN A 158 -16.67 -0.22 -5.69
CA GLN A 158 -16.48 -0.28 -7.14
C GLN A 158 -16.64 1.09 -7.83
N GLY A 159 -17.54 1.95 -7.31
CA GLY A 159 -17.80 3.28 -7.84
C GLY A 159 -16.88 4.39 -7.34
N LEU A 160 -15.88 4.07 -6.52
CA LEU A 160 -15.01 5.04 -5.85
C LEU A 160 -13.54 4.84 -6.23
N ALA A 161 -12.76 5.91 -6.28
CA ALA A 161 -11.32 5.81 -6.54
C ALA A 161 -10.60 5.19 -5.32
N TYR A 162 -10.15 3.94 -5.46
CA TYR A 162 -9.48 3.18 -4.40
C TYR A 162 -8.16 2.56 -4.87
N GLY A 163 -7.29 2.31 -3.89
CA GLY A 163 -6.09 1.52 -4.09
C GLY A 163 -5.72 0.67 -2.87
N LEU A 164 -4.85 -0.30 -3.12
CA LEU A 164 -4.14 -1.08 -2.10
C LEU A 164 -2.71 -0.57 -2.06
N ALA A 165 -2.28 -0.05 -0.92
CA ALA A 165 -0.90 0.35 -0.69
C ALA A 165 -0.09 -0.89 -0.27
N GLY A 166 0.62 -1.47 -1.22
CA GLY A 166 1.45 -2.65 -1.03
C GLY A 166 2.77 -2.35 -0.34
N VAL A 167 3.51 -3.41 0.01
CA VAL A 167 4.84 -3.29 0.63
C VAL A 167 5.87 -2.59 -0.27
N ASP A 168 5.66 -2.58 -1.59
CA ASP A 168 6.51 -1.87 -2.55
C ASP A 168 6.57 -0.35 -2.32
N LEU A 169 5.51 0.27 -1.80
CA LEU A 169 5.55 1.67 -1.38
C LEU A 169 6.46 1.90 -0.18
N PHE A 170 6.70 0.89 0.63
CA PHE A 170 7.45 1.03 1.89
C PHE A 170 8.83 0.39 1.84
N ALA A 171 9.13 -0.38 0.78
CA ALA A 171 10.32 -1.22 0.69
C ALA A 171 11.66 -0.46 0.81
N ASP A 172 11.70 0.81 0.42
CA ASP A 172 12.89 1.66 0.45
C ASP A 172 12.83 2.75 1.55
N ARG A 173 11.86 2.66 2.46
CA ARG A 173 11.60 3.66 3.50
C ARG A 173 11.53 3.03 4.87
N ASP A 174 11.89 3.83 5.86
CA ASP A 174 11.51 3.51 7.22
C ASP A 174 10.02 3.78 7.36
N PHE A 175 9.31 2.84 7.97
CA PHE A 175 7.92 3.04 8.31
C PHE A 175 7.58 2.39 9.64
N ALA A 176 6.58 2.93 10.32
CA ALA A 176 5.97 2.28 11.46
C ALA A 176 4.45 2.25 11.30
N LEU A 177 3.82 1.16 11.69
CA LEU A 177 2.38 0.98 11.61
C LEU A 177 1.86 0.66 13.01
N ASP A 178 0.95 1.49 13.50
CA ASP A 178 0.29 1.30 14.78
C ASP A 178 -1.22 1.46 14.58
N PHE A 179 -1.92 0.33 14.54
CA PHE A 179 -3.38 0.33 14.40
C PHE A 179 -4.11 0.83 15.64
N GLY A 180 -3.54 0.65 16.84
CA GLY A 180 -4.06 1.20 18.09
C GLY A 180 -4.06 2.74 18.09
N GLU A 181 -3.05 3.35 17.48
CA GLU A 181 -3.00 4.80 17.27
C GLU A 181 -3.68 5.27 15.98
N ASN A 182 -4.22 4.35 15.16
CA ASN A 182 -4.70 4.63 13.81
C ASN A 182 -3.66 5.43 13.00
N ALA A 183 -2.41 4.98 13.00
CA ALA A 183 -1.29 5.75 12.48
C ALA A 183 -0.34 4.91 11.63
N LEU A 184 0.02 5.46 10.47
CA LEU A 184 1.16 5.03 9.67
C LEU A 184 2.21 6.14 9.71
N TYR A 185 3.42 5.83 10.13
CA TYR A 185 4.57 6.72 10.13
C TYR A 185 5.47 6.33 8.97
N VAL A 186 5.89 7.27 8.12
CA VAL A 186 6.76 6.97 6.97
C VAL A 186 7.83 8.03 6.80
N SER A 187 9.05 7.65 6.45
CA SER A 187 10.11 8.59 6.13
C SER A 187 9.75 9.45 4.90
N ARG A 188 10.17 10.72 4.92
CA ARG A 188 9.93 11.68 3.81
C ARG A 188 10.51 11.22 2.49
N ARG A 189 11.69 10.60 2.55
CA ARG A 189 12.48 10.16 1.42
C ARG A 189 12.96 8.73 1.69
N PRO A 190 13.26 7.96 0.63
CA PRO A 190 14.01 6.72 0.77
C PRO A 190 15.31 6.97 1.53
N ARG A 191 15.73 6.03 2.38
CA ARG A 191 17.08 6.07 2.97
C ARG A 191 18.05 5.49 1.96
N GLY A 192 18.76 6.37 1.24
CA GLY A 192 19.76 5.98 0.24
C GLY A 192 19.51 6.60 -1.12
N ASN A 193 19.88 7.87 -1.25
CA ASN A 193 20.38 8.53 -2.46
C ASN A 193 21.29 9.67 -2.00
#